data_AF-A0A963KYJ4-F1
#
_entry.id   AF-A0A963KYJ4-F1
#
_cell.length_a   1.000
_cell.length_b   1.000
_cell.length_c   1.000
_cell.angle_alpha   90.00
_cell.angle_beta   90.00
_cell.angle_gamma   90.00
#
_symmetry.space_group_name_H-M   'P 1'
#
loop_
_entity.id
_entity.type
_entity.pdbx_description
1 polymer ?
#
loop_
_entity_poly.entity_id
_entity_poly.type
_entity_poly.pdbx_seq_one_letter_code
_entity_poly.pdbx_strand_id
1 'polypeptide(L)'
;SSIPVCEGVTMATAGELNDPASARTRRYLPLFRNAEWPEPATGDWSEWRMLLGSTASETGDPMDAMCIRGEGDYGTVSSSLLALPSDIGEPAVWLFADGPPDRADFVAVADGPRPATFS
;
A
#
# COMPACT_ATOMS: atom_id res chain seq x y z
N SER A 1 23.97 -11.01 -1.42
CA SER A 1 23.25 -11.17 -0.14
C SER A 1 22.10 -10.20 -0.09
N SER A 2 20.88 -10.70 0.14
CA SER A 2 19.78 -9.85 0.59
C SER A 2 20.05 -9.42 2.04
N ILE A 3 19.75 -8.16 2.37
CA ILE A 3 19.76 -7.70 3.76
C ILE A 3 18.33 -7.97 4.28
N PRO A 4 18.16 -8.71 5.40
CA PRO A 4 16.84 -8.93 5.99
C PRO A 4 16.19 -7.59 6.33
N VAL A 5 14.96 -7.38 5.87
CA VAL A 5 14.16 -6.23 6.28
C VAL A 5 13.71 -6.49 7.73
N CYS A 6 13.97 -5.54 8.63
CA CYS A 6 13.48 -5.64 10.00
C CYS A 6 11.96 -5.78 10.00
N GLU A 7 11.43 -6.68 10.82
CA GLU A 7 9.98 -6.83 10.99
C GLU A 7 9.35 -5.49 11.41
N GLY A 8 8.21 -5.17 10.80
CA GLY A 8 7.43 -3.98 11.11
C GLY A 8 7.03 -3.17 9.88
N VAL A 9 6.36 -2.05 10.15
CA VAL A 9 5.87 -1.14 9.11
C VAL A 9 6.82 0.04 8.94
N THR A 10 7.22 0.25 7.69
CA THR A 10 7.90 1.46 7.24
C THR A 10 7.05 2.16 6.19
N MET A 11 6.92 3.47 6.31
CA MET A 11 6.18 4.30 5.37
C MET A 11 7.14 5.22 4.61
N ALA A 12 7.07 5.18 3.28
CA ALA A 12 7.78 6.09 2.40
C ALA A 12 6.81 7.13 1.84
N THR A 13 7.20 8.40 1.89
CA THR A 13 6.46 9.51 1.25
C THR A 13 7.42 10.33 0.39
N ALA A 14 7.14 11.61 0.12
CA ALA A 14 8.05 12.46 -0.66
C ALA A 14 9.38 12.78 0.06
N GLY A 15 9.41 12.63 1.39
CA GLY A 15 10.61 12.79 2.21
C GLY A 15 11.28 11.44 2.53
N GLU A 16 11.93 11.38 3.70
CA GLU A 16 12.63 10.19 4.17
C GLU A 16 11.67 9.09 4.68
N LEU A 17 12.22 7.89 4.90
CA LEU A 17 11.47 6.78 5.51
C LEU A 17 11.01 7.15 6.92
N ASN A 18 9.72 6.92 7.21
CA ASN A 18 9.09 7.24 8.49
C ASN A 18 9.28 8.71 8.91
N ASP A 19 9.49 9.63 7.97
CA ASP A 19 9.73 11.04 8.25
C ASP A 19 8.54 11.71 8.96
N PRO A 20 8.68 12.16 10.22
CA PRO A 20 7.61 12.79 10.97
C PRO A 20 7.29 14.21 10.48
N ALA A 21 8.09 14.82 9.58
CA ALA A 21 7.74 16.09 8.97
C ALA A 21 6.52 15.96 8.05
N SER A 22 6.31 14.79 7.45
CA SER A 22 5.13 14.46 6.65
C SER A 22 3.89 14.29 7.53
N ALA A 23 2.85 15.10 7.29
CA ALA A 23 1.56 14.96 7.97
C ALA A 23 0.92 13.59 7.72
N ARG A 24 1.07 13.06 6.49
CA ARG A 24 0.63 11.71 6.13
C ARG A 24 1.32 10.67 7.01
N THR A 25 2.65 10.76 7.19
CA THR A 25 3.38 9.82 8.06
C THR A 25 2.92 9.89 9.51
N ARG A 26 2.83 11.11 10.08
CA ARG A 26 2.39 11.28 11.48
C ARG A 26 1.03 10.66 11.74
N ARG A 27 0.10 10.83 10.80
CA ARG A 27 -1.26 10.28 10.91
C ARG A 27 -1.34 8.79 10.66
N TYR A 28 -0.74 8.29 9.58
CA TYR A 28 -1.03 6.93 9.08
C TYR A 28 -0.04 5.86 9.53
N LEU A 29 1.22 6.20 9.81
CA LEU A 29 2.19 5.22 10.32
C LEU A 29 1.72 4.50 11.60
N PRO A 30 1.21 5.18 12.66
CA PRO A 30 0.70 4.48 13.83
C PRO A 30 -0.54 3.64 13.53
N LEU A 31 -1.36 4.03 12.54
CA LEU A 31 -2.55 3.27 12.14
C LEU A 31 -2.15 1.96 11.45
N PHE A 32 -1.22 1.99 10.49
CA PHE A 32 -0.72 0.76 9.86
C PHE A 32 0.01 -0.17 10.84
N ARG A 33 0.70 0.39 11.85
CA ARG A 33 1.36 -0.43 12.89
C ARG A 33 0.38 -1.16 13.80
N ASN A 34 -0.82 -0.60 13.99
CA ASN A 34 -1.86 -1.17 14.82
C ASN A 34 -2.90 -1.97 14.02
N ALA A 35 -2.84 -1.90 12.69
CA ALA A 35 -3.72 -2.67 11.82
C ALA A 35 -3.34 -4.15 11.87
N GLU A 36 -4.32 -5.02 11.70
CA GLU A 36 -4.11 -6.43 11.48
C GLU A 36 -3.20 -6.63 10.27
N TRP A 37 -2.20 -7.51 10.42
CA TRP A 37 -1.31 -7.86 9.33
C TRP A 37 -2.11 -8.57 8.25
N PRO A 38 -1.93 -8.21 6.96
CA PRO A 38 -2.64 -8.88 5.90
C PRO A 38 -2.26 -10.36 5.87
N GLU A 39 -3.24 -11.21 5.60
CA GLU A 39 -3.04 -12.66 5.44
C GLU A 39 -3.23 -13.03 3.96
N PRO A 40 -2.14 -13.10 3.17
CA PRO A 40 -2.24 -13.31 1.72
C PRO A 40 -2.88 -14.65 1.35
N ALA A 41 -2.76 -15.68 2.20
CA ALA A 41 -3.33 -16.99 1.93
C ALA A 41 -4.86 -17.03 2.08
N THR A 42 -5.41 -16.22 3.00
CA THR A 42 -6.87 -16.12 3.21
C THR A 42 -7.50 -14.94 2.46
N GLY A 43 -6.66 -14.01 1.97
CA GLY A 43 -7.09 -12.85 1.21
C GLY A 43 -7.66 -11.72 2.07
N ASP A 44 -7.43 -11.73 3.39
CA ASP A 44 -7.85 -10.62 4.24
C ASP A 44 -6.82 -9.48 4.22
N TRP A 45 -7.22 -8.41 3.53
CA TRP A 45 -6.50 -7.13 3.46
C TRP A 45 -7.40 -5.97 3.91
N SER A 46 -8.49 -6.25 4.63
CA SER A 46 -9.58 -5.30 4.87
C SER A 46 -9.12 -4.00 5.55
N GLU A 47 -8.36 -4.09 6.63
CA GLU A 47 -7.89 -2.90 7.36
C GLU A 47 -6.90 -2.06 6.54
N TRP A 48 -6.01 -2.73 5.80
CA TRP A 48 -5.06 -2.04 4.92
C TRP A 48 -5.77 -1.35 3.75
N ARG A 49 -6.77 -2.00 3.14
CA ARG A 49 -7.63 -1.39 2.10
C ARG A 49 -8.37 -0.16 2.64
N MET A 50 -8.91 -0.27 3.86
CA MET A 50 -9.57 0.86 4.53
C MET A 50 -8.61 2.03 4.77
N LEU A 51 -7.40 1.76 5.25
CA LEU A 51 -6.38 2.80 5.48
C LEU A 51 -5.93 3.45 4.17
N LEU A 52 -5.73 2.65 3.11
CA LEU A 52 -5.38 3.15 1.78
C LEU A 52 -6.49 4.03 1.18
N GLY A 53 -7.76 3.69 1.40
CA GLY A 53 -8.92 4.50 1.00
C GLY A 53 -9.21 5.70 1.90
N SER A 54 -8.45 5.92 2.97
CA SER A 54 -8.74 7.02 3.90
C SER A 54 -8.44 8.38 3.27
N THR A 55 -9.47 9.23 3.22
CA THR A 55 -9.37 10.62 2.76
C THR A 55 -9.20 11.60 3.92
N ALA A 56 -8.95 11.11 5.14
CA ALA A 56 -8.82 11.95 6.32
C ALA A 56 -7.49 12.74 6.31
N SER A 57 -7.58 14.03 6.62
CA SER A 57 -6.43 14.92 6.79
C SER A 57 -6.34 15.42 8.22
N GLU A 58 -5.11 15.53 8.74
CA GLU A 58 -4.86 16.13 10.07
C GLU A 58 -4.92 17.66 10.03
N THR A 59 -4.44 18.26 8.94
CA THR A 59 -4.33 19.72 8.79
C THR A 59 -5.57 20.34 8.11
N GLY A 60 -6.42 19.52 7.52
CA GLY A 60 -7.50 19.93 6.63
C GLY A 60 -7.08 20.04 5.16
N ASP A 61 -5.77 19.98 4.86
CA ASP A 61 -5.27 19.90 3.48
C ASP A 61 -5.54 18.50 2.90
N PRO A 62 -6.31 18.37 1.79
CA PRO A 62 -6.54 17.08 1.13
C PRO A 62 -5.26 16.34 0.71
N MET A 63 -4.16 17.07 0.48
CA MET A 63 -2.87 16.52 0.08
C MET A 63 -2.22 15.65 1.17
N ASP A 64 -2.60 15.86 2.43
CA ASP A 64 -2.11 15.10 3.57
C ASP A 64 -2.82 13.75 3.76
N ALA A 65 -3.92 13.52 3.03
CA ALA A 65 -4.65 12.25 3.09
C ALA A 65 -3.84 11.09 2.47
N MET A 66 -4.22 9.85 2.80
CA MET A 66 -3.67 8.66 2.16
C MET A 66 -4.24 8.51 0.74
N CYS A 67 -5.57 8.58 0.63
CA CYS A 67 -6.27 8.75 -0.64
C CYS A 67 -6.53 10.24 -0.86
N ILE A 68 -5.72 10.88 -1.70
CA ILE A 68 -5.86 12.30 -2.02
C ILE A 68 -7.03 12.45 -2.98
N ARG A 69 -8.08 13.12 -2.51
CA ARG A 69 -9.13 13.65 -3.38
C ARG A 69 -8.74 15.07 -3.77
N GLY A 70 -8.09 15.24 -4.92
CA GLY A 70 -7.93 16.57 -5.47
C GLY A 70 -9.16 17.00 -6.27
N GLU A 71 -9.29 18.31 -6.44
CA GLU A 71 -10.18 18.89 -7.45
C GLU A 71 -9.34 19.10 -8.73
N GLY A 72 -9.73 18.48 -9.85
CA GLY A 72 -9.00 18.57 -11.14
C GLY A 72 -8.06 17.40 -11.43
N ASP A 73 -6.86 17.68 -11.94
CA ASP A 73 -5.93 16.68 -12.53
C ASP A 73 -4.98 16.02 -11.51
N TYR A 74 -5.12 16.33 -10.22
CA TYR A 74 -4.27 15.79 -9.17
C TYR A 74 -5.08 14.93 -8.19
N GLY A 75 -4.57 13.76 -7.84
CA GLY A 75 -5.20 12.88 -6.86
C GLY A 75 -4.64 11.46 -6.92
N THR A 76 -5.07 10.64 -5.97
CA THR A 76 -4.75 9.21 -5.99
C THR A 76 -5.54 8.54 -7.10
N VAL A 77 -4.87 8.11 -8.17
CA VAL A 77 -5.51 7.48 -9.34
C VAL A 77 -5.51 5.95 -9.28
N SER A 78 -4.72 5.35 -8.39
CA SER A 78 -4.67 3.91 -8.21
C SER A 78 -4.04 3.54 -6.86
N SER A 79 -4.15 2.26 -6.50
CA SER A 79 -3.45 1.70 -5.35
C SER A 79 -3.10 0.23 -5.58
N SER A 80 -2.01 -0.23 -4.97
CA SER A 80 -1.54 -1.61 -5.05
C SER A 80 -1.23 -2.17 -3.68
N LEU A 81 -1.61 -3.42 -3.44
CA LEU A 81 -1.18 -4.24 -2.32
C LEU A 81 -0.44 -5.47 -2.88
N LEU A 82 0.79 -5.69 -2.42
CA LEU A 82 1.62 -6.80 -2.86
C LEU A 82 2.11 -7.60 -1.65
N ALA A 83 1.94 -8.92 -1.69
CA ALA A 83 2.67 -9.85 -0.85
C ALA A 83 3.71 -10.60 -1.68
N LEU A 84 4.97 -10.47 -1.28
CA LEU A 84 6.10 -11.14 -1.92
C LEU A 84 6.47 -12.37 -1.07
N PRO A 85 6.47 -13.58 -1.64
CA PRO A 85 6.86 -14.77 -0.90
C PRO A 85 8.36 -14.75 -0.59
N SER A 86 8.74 -15.46 0.48
CA SER A 86 10.15 -15.68 0.81
C SER A 86 10.84 -16.64 -0.17
N ASP A 87 10.07 -17.58 -0.74
CA ASP A 87 10.48 -18.43 -1.85
C ASP A 87 10.09 -17.80 -3.19
N ILE A 88 11.09 -17.45 -4.00
CA ILE A 88 10.90 -16.86 -5.33
C ILE A 88 10.19 -17.79 -6.33
N GLY A 89 10.09 -19.09 -6.01
CA GLY A 89 9.37 -20.08 -6.81
C GLY A 89 7.84 -20.00 -6.62
N GLU A 90 7.38 -19.37 -5.55
CA GLU A 90 5.96 -19.12 -5.28
C GLU A 90 5.48 -17.83 -5.95
N PRO A 91 4.20 -17.75 -6.36
CA PRO A 91 3.65 -16.54 -6.96
C PRO A 91 3.46 -15.44 -5.92
N ALA A 92 3.67 -14.20 -6.34
CA ALA A 92 3.28 -13.04 -5.53
C ALA A 92 1.75 -12.89 -5.54
N VAL A 93 1.19 -12.37 -4.44
CA VAL A 93 -0.21 -11.94 -4.43
C VAL A 93 -0.24 -10.45 -4.71
N TRP A 94 -0.91 -10.04 -5.79
CA TRP A 94 -1.08 -8.62 -6.14
C TRP A 94 -2.57 -8.28 -6.25
N LEU A 95 -3.00 -7.33 -5.43
CA LEU A 95 -4.31 -6.69 -5.54
C LEU A 95 -4.13 -5.25 -6.04
N PHE A 96 -4.94 -4.86 -7.02
CA PHE A 96 -4.88 -3.54 -7.65
C PHE A 96 -6.25 -2.86 -7.65
N ALA A 97 -6.27 -1.59 -7.30
CA ALA A 97 -7.42 -0.71 -7.46
C ALA A 97 -7.16 0.22 -8.65
N ASP A 98 -7.92 0.04 -9.74
CA ASP A 98 -7.87 0.88 -10.94
C ASP A 98 -8.73 2.15 -10.76
N GLY A 99 -8.30 2.97 -9.81
CA GLY A 99 -9.00 4.17 -9.38
C GLY A 99 -8.64 4.54 -7.93
N PRO A 100 -9.18 5.66 -7.44
CA PRO A 100 -9.04 6.05 -6.04
C PRO A 100 -9.49 4.89 -5.12
N PRO A 101 -8.65 4.40 -4.18
CA PRO A 101 -8.95 3.22 -3.36
C PRO A 101 -10.10 3.41 -2.36
N ASP A 102 -10.67 4.61 -2.26
CA ASP A 102 -11.91 4.90 -1.54
C ASP A 102 -13.18 4.59 -2.38
N ARG A 103 -13.03 4.33 -3.69
CA ARG A 103 -14.13 4.13 -4.65
C ARG A 103 -13.93 2.91 -5.55
N ALA A 104 -12.69 2.57 -5.88
CA ALA A 104 -12.36 1.43 -6.72
C ALA A 104 -12.12 0.19 -5.86
N ASP A 105 -12.65 -0.93 -6.32
CA ASP A 105 -12.40 -2.23 -5.69
C ASP A 105 -10.96 -2.70 -5.95
N PHE A 106 -10.40 -3.38 -4.96
CA PHE A 106 -9.14 -4.11 -5.13
C PHE A 106 -9.42 -5.46 -5.77
N VAL A 107 -8.90 -5.66 -6.98
CA VAL A 107 -9.02 -6.91 -7.74
C VAL A 107 -7.67 -7.59 -7.88
N ALA A 108 -7.66 -8.92 -7.92
CA ALA A 108 -6.44 -9.68 -8.14
C ALA A 108 -5.90 -9.42 -9.56
N VAL A 109 -4.61 -9.08 -9.64
CA VAL A 109 -3.90 -9.01 -10.93
C VAL A 109 -3.39 -10.40 -11.26
N ALA A 110 -3.78 -10.92 -12.42
CA ALA A 110 -3.27 -12.20 -12.89
C ALA A 110 -1.76 -12.12 -13.18
N ASP A 111 -1.01 -13.14 -12.78
CA ASP A 111 0.40 -13.26 -13.13
C ASP A 111 0.56 -13.26 -14.65
N GLY A 112 1.34 -12.31 -15.17
CA GLY A 112 1.89 -12.40 -16.51
C GLY A 112 2.84 -13.61 -16.63
N PRO A 113 3.18 -14.07 -17.84
CA PRO A 113 4.01 -15.26 -18.03
C PRO A 113 5.34 -15.13 -17.27
N ARG A 114 5.69 -16.16 -16.47
CA ARG A 114 6.96 -16.23 -15.76
C ARG A 114 8.12 -16.08 -16.77
N PRO A 115 9.12 -15.21 -16.53
CA PRO A 115 10.32 -15.20 -17.35
C PRO A 115 10.96 -16.59 -17.32
N ALA A 116 11.31 -17.11 -18.50
CA ALA A 116 11.95 -18.41 -18.61
C ALA A 116 13.21 -18.42 -17.74
N THR A 117 13.31 -19.42 -16.88
CA THR A 117 14.50 -19.64 -16.05
C THR A 117 15.70 -19.82 -17.00
N PHE A 118 16.71 -18.96 -16.90
CA PHE A 118 17.99 -19.20 -17.53
C PHE A 118 18.71 -20.28 -16.72
N SER A 119 18.82 -21.48 -17.30
CA SER A 119 19.70 -22.56 -16.81
C SER A 119 21.16 -22.25 -17.11
#